data_AF-A0A1E4TCR9-F1
#
_entry.id   AF-A0A1E4TCR9-F1
#
_cell.length_a   1.000
_cell.length_b   1.000
_cell.length_c   1.000
_cell.angle_alpha   90.00
_cell.angle_beta   90.00
_cell.angle_gamma   90.00
#
_symmetry.space_group_name_H-M   'P 1'
#
loop_
_entity.id
_entity.type
_entity.pdbx_description
1 polymer ?
#
loop_
_entity_poly.entity_id
_entity_poly.type
_entity_poly.pdbx_seq_one_letter_code
_entity_poly.pdbx_strand_id
1 'polypeptide(L)'
;IPEILPHSKFFTIQVGEQTFNISGASLSSDAPSYFTNFFEANITNPPILAIDRSPRIFNIIADHLRGYNIAAANAEEFFQLYADALYYRLRNLIMLLKERETYVKIGDSQFKISRDLFNGPGDAPNFFHLAFTFYFAHPVKDARLADDEKPTALLRPPVLKAPQVTNRSAALFSDLVTLARNEPLKIHSDTHRIALQKECRYYRFRGLEQKLVKHKITVDPTTGLEEITLGLLDVHPDSINIGADCTLHYKRPYIDAYARRLIIYVDKQHALKYAPS
;
A
#
# COMPACT_ATOMS: atom_id res chain seq x y z
N ILE A 1 -17.76 4.21 24.66
CA ILE A 1 -18.70 4.18 23.51
C ILE A 1 -19.65 5.35 23.70
N PRO A 2 -19.88 6.20 22.69
CA PRO A 2 -20.87 7.28 22.76
C PRO A 2 -22.26 6.80 23.17
N GLU A 3 -23.02 7.62 23.89
CA GLU A 3 -24.42 7.34 24.27
C GLU A 3 -25.41 8.00 23.29
N ILE A 4 -25.32 7.65 22.01
CA ILE A 4 -26.21 8.21 20.96
C ILE A 4 -27.53 7.44 20.89
N LEU A 5 -27.45 6.11 20.91
CA LEU A 5 -28.62 5.23 21.03
C LEU A 5 -28.63 4.54 22.40
N PRO A 6 -29.81 4.28 23.01
CA PRO A 6 -29.92 3.55 24.26
C PRO A 6 -29.24 2.18 24.15
N HIS A 7 -28.21 1.95 24.99
CA HIS A 7 -27.32 0.79 24.86
C HIS A 7 -28.02 -0.56 24.95
N SER A 8 -29.05 -0.66 25.80
CA SER A 8 -29.82 -1.89 26.03
C SER A 8 -30.90 -2.15 24.97
N LYS A 9 -31.24 -1.16 24.13
CA LYS A 9 -32.27 -1.28 23.10
C LYS A 9 -31.69 -1.97 21.87
N PHE A 10 -32.45 -2.89 21.29
CA PHE A 10 -32.11 -3.53 20.02
C PHE A 10 -32.84 -2.86 18.85
N PHE A 11 -32.14 -2.72 17.74
CA PHE A 11 -32.63 -2.14 16.50
C PHE A 11 -32.55 -3.19 15.38
N THR A 12 -33.54 -3.18 14.50
CA THR A 12 -33.68 -4.17 13.43
C THR A 12 -33.26 -3.55 12.10
N ILE A 13 -32.29 -4.17 11.43
CA ILE A 13 -31.80 -3.77 10.11
C ILE A 13 -31.98 -4.95 9.17
N GLN A 14 -32.77 -4.77 8.12
CA GLN A 14 -32.89 -5.76 7.05
C GLN A 14 -31.89 -5.41 5.93
N VAL A 15 -30.99 -6.33 5.61
CA VAL A 15 -30.00 -6.18 4.54
C VAL A 15 -30.19 -7.30 3.53
N GLY A 16 -30.67 -6.93 2.34
CA GLY A 16 -31.11 -7.90 1.33
C GLY A 16 -32.19 -8.82 1.90
N GLU A 17 -31.93 -10.12 1.87
CA GLU A 17 -32.80 -11.17 2.38
C GLU A 17 -32.63 -11.49 3.88
N GLN A 18 -31.65 -10.88 4.57
CA GLN A 18 -31.35 -11.20 5.98
C GLN A 18 -31.70 -10.05 6.93
N THR A 19 -32.08 -10.39 8.15
CA THR A 19 -32.40 -9.44 9.21
C THR A 19 -31.39 -9.52 10.34
N PHE A 20 -30.92 -8.36 10.78
CA PHE A 20 -29.90 -8.19 11.82
C PHE A 20 -30.48 -7.41 12.99
N ASN A 21 -30.43 -8.02 14.18
CA ASN A 21 -30.75 -7.35 15.43
C ASN A 21 -29.44 -6.90 16.10
N ILE A 22 -29.27 -5.59 16.23
CA ILE A 22 -28.03 -4.98 16.74
C ILE A 22 -28.37 -4.07 17.91
N SER A 23 -27.58 -4.15 18.98
CA SER A 23 -27.77 -3.30 20.16
C SER A 23 -27.43 -1.84 19.86
N GLY A 24 -28.05 -0.90 20.60
CA GLY A 24 -27.72 0.52 20.54
C GLY A 24 -26.26 0.79 20.91
N ALA A 25 -25.68 -0.02 21.81
CA ALA A 25 -24.25 0.06 22.15
C ALA A 25 -23.37 -0.26 20.93
N SER A 26 -23.69 -1.34 20.21
CA SER A 26 -22.94 -1.74 19.01
C SER A 26 -23.08 -0.74 17.88
N LEU A 27 -24.28 -0.20 17.62
CA LEU A 27 -24.47 0.84 16.61
C LEU A 27 -23.76 2.15 16.99
N SER A 28 -23.70 2.48 18.29
CA SER A 28 -23.01 3.67 18.79
C SER A 28 -21.48 3.53 18.81
N SER A 29 -20.93 2.32 18.63
CA SER A 29 -19.48 2.06 18.69
C SER A 29 -18.69 2.77 17.58
N ASP A 30 -19.31 2.97 16.43
CA ASP A 30 -18.72 3.63 15.25
C ASP A 30 -19.62 4.75 14.75
N ALA A 31 -20.01 5.61 15.69
CA ALA A 31 -20.88 6.73 15.44
C ALA A 31 -20.12 8.07 15.35
N PRO A 32 -20.67 9.10 14.70
CA PRO A 32 -21.95 9.11 13.97
C PRO A 32 -21.89 8.29 12.67
N SER A 33 -22.97 7.57 12.37
CA SER A 33 -23.11 6.72 11.18
C SER A 33 -24.51 6.87 10.56
N TYR A 34 -24.71 6.26 9.39
CA TYR A 34 -26.03 6.15 8.76
C TYR A 34 -27.06 5.54 9.72
N PHE A 35 -26.67 4.52 10.49
CA PHE A 35 -27.56 3.83 11.43
C PHE A 35 -27.95 4.71 12.60
N THR A 36 -26.97 5.37 13.25
CA THR A 36 -27.28 6.21 14.41
C THR A 36 -28.17 7.37 14.02
N ASN A 37 -27.90 8.01 12.87
CA ASN A 37 -28.72 9.11 12.39
C ASN A 37 -30.16 8.68 12.07
N PHE A 38 -30.34 7.48 11.49
CA PHE A 38 -31.67 6.95 11.18
C PHE A 38 -32.47 6.61 12.44
N PHE A 39 -31.87 5.90 13.40
CA PHE A 39 -32.58 5.44 14.59
C PHE A 39 -32.76 6.51 15.66
N GLU A 40 -31.86 7.49 15.74
CA GLU A 40 -32.00 8.65 16.62
C GLU A 40 -33.24 9.46 16.26
N ALA A 41 -33.50 9.66 14.96
CA ALA A 41 -34.72 10.32 14.47
C ALA A 41 -36.01 9.53 14.75
N ASN A 42 -35.93 8.24 15.06
CA ASN A 42 -37.08 7.34 15.24
C ASN A 42 -37.03 6.61 16.59
N ILE A 43 -36.43 7.21 17.62
CA ILE A 43 -36.03 6.48 18.83
C ILE A 43 -37.20 5.88 19.62
N THR A 44 -38.36 6.54 19.61
CA THR A 44 -39.56 6.12 20.35
C THR A 44 -40.15 4.85 19.77
N ASN A 45 -40.30 4.79 18.44
CA ASN A 45 -40.81 3.65 17.70
C ASN A 45 -39.92 3.36 16.48
N PRO A 46 -38.76 2.68 16.68
CA PRO A 46 -37.79 2.50 15.62
C PRO A 46 -38.33 1.51 14.57
N PRO A 47 -38.48 1.93 13.30
CA PRO A 47 -38.90 1.03 12.22
C PRO A 47 -37.77 0.06 11.85
N ILE A 48 -38.09 -0.94 11.04
CA ILE A 48 -37.07 -1.78 10.39
C ILE A 48 -36.35 -0.93 9.34
N LEU A 49 -35.03 -0.83 9.45
CA LEU A 49 -34.20 -0.17 8.43
C LEU A 49 -33.89 -1.19 7.31
N ALA A 50 -34.54 -1.04 6.15
CA ALA A 50 -34.33 -1.91 5.00
C ALA A 50 -33.25 -1.35 4.05
N ILE A 51 -32.29 -2.18 3.66
CA ILE A 51 -31.13 -1.83 2.85
C ILE A 51 -30.90 -2.89 1.78
N ASP A 52 -30.88 -2.47 0.51
CA ASP A 52 -30.61 -3.36 -0.63
C ASP A 52 -29.09 -3.53 -0.86
N ARG A 53 -28.43 -4.27 0.05
CA ARG A 53 -26.98 -4.56 0.03
C ARG A 53 -26.71 -6.03 0.37
N SER A 54 -25.44 -6.43 0.24
CA SER A 54 -25.02 -7.82 0.48
C SER A 54 -25.04 -8.14 1.99
N PRO A 55 -25.85 -9.11 2.43
CA PRO A 55 -25.83 -9.53 3.84
C PRO A 55 -24.52 -10.20 4.23
N ARG A 56 -23.79 -10.80 3.27
CA ARG A 56 -22.46 -11.38 3.51
C ARG A 56 -21.48 -10.31 4.01
N ILE A 57 -21.40 -9.17 3.34
CA ILE A 57 -20.51 -8.07 3.73
C ILE A 57 -21.01 -7.43 5.02
N PHE A 58 -22.33 -7.31 5.18
CA PHE A 58 -22.90 -6.74 6.39
C PHE A 58 -22.64 -7.56 7.65
N ASN A 59 -22.52 -8.89 7.56
CA ASN A 59 -22.09 -9.71 8.70
C ASN A 59 -20.74 -9.26 9.26
N ILE A 60 -19.76 -8.99 8.38
CA ILE A 60 -18.44 -8.49 8.76
C ILE A 60 -18.56 -7.11 9.43
N ILE A 61 -19.41 -6.25 8.91
CA ILE A 61 -19.69 -4.92 9.49
C ILE A 61 -20.35 -5.05 10.87
N ALA A 62 -21.31 -5.95 11.02
CA ALA A 62 -21.98 -6.20 12.28
C ALA A 62 -20.99 -6.74 13.33
N ASP A 63 -20.04 -7.57 12.93
CA ASP A 63 -18.97 -8.06 13.80
C ASP A 63 -18.04 -6.93 14.27
N HIS A 64 -17.66 -6.02 13.35
CA HIS A 64 -16.94 -4.79 13.72
C HIS A 64 -17.73 -3.94 14.73
N LEU A 65 -19.02 -3.70 14.49
CA LEU A 65 -19.87 -2.92 15.39
C LEU A 65 -20.05 -3.59 16.77
N ARG A 66 -19.93 -4.91 16.84
CA ARG A 66 -19.92 -5.67 18.11
C ARG A 66 -18.55 -5.68 18.80
N GLY A 67 -17.51 -5.14 18.16
CA GLY A 67 -16.16 -5.07 18.69
C GLY A 67 -15.30 -6.29 18.38
N TYR A 68 -15.71 -7.17 17.46
CA TYR A 68 -14.88 -8.27 17.00
C TYR A 68 -13.80 -7.80 16.02
N ASN A 69 -12.68 -8.50 16.01
CA ASN A 69 -11.64 -8.30 15.01
C ASN A 69 -12.11 -8.87 13.66
N ILE A 70 -12.11 -8.03 12.63
CA ILE A 70 -12.51 -8.41 11.28
C ILE A 70 -11.30 -8.58 10.36
N ALA A 71 -11.43 -9.41 9.33
CA ALA A 71 -10.45 -9.50 8.26
C ALA A 71 -11.17 -9.87 6.95
N ALA A 72 -10.81 -9.20 5.86
CA ALA A 72 -11.32 -9.55 4.54
C ALA A 72 -10.56 -10.76 3.99
N ALA A 73 -11.29 -11.76 3.48
CA ALA A 73 -10.74 -13.00 2.94
C ALA A 73 -9.94 -12.78 1.65
N ASN A 74 -10.33 -11.81 0.83
CA ASN A 74 -9.68 -11.50 -0.45
C ASN A 74 -9.91 -10.02 -0.84
N ALA A 75 -9.34 -9.61 -1.98
CA ALA A 75 -9.45 -8.25 -2.48
C ALA A 75 -10.90 -7.85 -2.75
N GLU A 76 -11.69 -8.71 -3.38
CA GLU A 76 -13.09 -8.40 -3.72
C GLU A 76 -13.88 -8.07 -2.45
N GLU A 77 -13.78 -8.93 -1.44
CA GLU A 77 -14.43 -8.72 -0.15
C GLU A 77 -13.93 -7.45 0.54
N PHE A 78 -12.61 -7.17 0.49
CA PHE A 78 -12.04 -5.95 1.07
C PHE A 78 -12.62 -4.68 0.43
N PHE A 79 -12.67 -4.62 -0.91
CA PHE A 79 -13.18 -3.43 -1.61
C PHE A 79 -14.70 -3.29 -1.50
N GLN A 80 -15.44 -4.40 -1.44
CA GLN A 80 -16.88 -4.40 -1.12
C GLN A 80 -17.14 -3.88 0.30
N LEU A 81 -16.39 -4.39 1.29
CA LEU A 81 -16.46 -3.95 2.68
C LEU A 81 -16.11 -2.47 2.84
N TYR A 82 -15.04 -2.01 2.16
CA TYR A 82 -14.64 -0.61 2.20
C TYR A 82 -15.70 0.31 1.56
N ALA A 83 -16.30 -0.11 0.44
CA ALA A 83 -17.38 0.62 -0.20
C ALA A 83 -18.64 0.72 0.69
N ASP A 84 -19.00 -0.36 1.37
CA ASP A 84 -20.12 -0.38 2.31
C ASP A 84 -19.82 0.45 3.57
N ALA A 85 -18.59 0.40 4.09
CA ALA A 85 -18.17 1.24 5.21
C ALA A 85 -18.30 2.75 4.90
N LEU A 86 -17.98 3.15 3.66
CA LEU A 86 -18.20 4.52 3.17
C LEU A 86 -19.69 4.87 3.10
N TYR A 87 -20.50 3.98 2.54
CA TYR A 87 -21.94 4.17 2.43
C TYR A 87 -22.61 4.35 3.80
N TYR A 88 -22.27 3.48 4.75
CA TYR A 88 -22.79 3.55 6.12
C TYR A 88 -22.12 4.61 6.99
N ARG A 89 -21.07 5.29 6.49
CA ARG A 89 -20.29 6.32 7.19
C ARG A 89 -19.65 5.82 8.49
N LEU A 90 -19.09 4.61 8.44
CA LEU A 90 -18.43 3.97 9.59
C LEU A 90 -16.97 4.42 9.67
N ARG A 91 -16.73 5.53 10.35
CA ARG A 91 -15.42 6.22 10.37
C ARG A 91 -14.31 5.33 10.91
N ASN A 92 -14.54 4.64 12.03
CA ASN A 92 -13.55 3.79 12.66
C ASN A 92 -13.25 2.57 11.79
N LEU A 93 -14.26 1.97 11.16
CA LEU A 93 -14.07 0.91 10.18
C LEU A 93 -13.25 1.38 8.97
N ILE A 94 -13.57 2.55 8.42
CA ILE A 94 -12.81 3.14 7.30
C ILE A 94 -11.35 3.35 7.69
N MET A 95 -11.07 3.86 8.90
CA MET A 95 -9.70 4.05 9.40
C MET A 95 -9.00 2.70 9.58
N LEU A 96 -9.66 1.71 10.18
CA LEU A 96 -9.13 0.36 10.37
C LEU A 96 -8.74 -0.30 9.03
N LEU A 97 -9.61 -0.21 8.02
CA LEU A 97 -9.34 -0.74 6.68
C LEU A 97 -8.25 0.05 5.96
N LYS A 98 -8.07 1.33 6.29
CA LYS A 98 -6.97 2.14 5.76
C LYS A 98 -5.64 1.79 6.42
N GLU A 99 -5.58 1.53 7.70
CA GLU A 99 -4.30 1.28 8.37
C GLU A 99 -3.73 -0.10 8.06
N ARG A 100 -4.59 -1.04 7.65
CA ARG A 100 -4.21 -2.43 7.37
C ARG A 100 -3.65 -2.65 5.96
N GLU A 101 -3.24 -3.89 5.74
CA GLU A 101 -2.83 -4.41 4.45
C GLU A 101 -3.90 -4.17 3.37
N THR A 102 -3.42 -3.96 2.15
CA THR A 102 -4.23 -3.69 0.98
C THR A 102 -3.96 -4.72 -0.10
N TYR A 103 -4.88 -4.82 -1.04
CA TYR A 103 -4.79 -5.77 -2.13
C TYR A 103 -4.50 -5.06 -3.45
N VAL A 104 -3.58 -5.62 -4.22
CA VAL A 104 -3.28 -5.19 -5.58
C VAL A 104 -3.24 -6.40 -6.51
N LYS A 105 -3.72 -6.22 -7.75
CA LYS A 105 -3.58 -7.24 -8.79
C LYS A 105 -2.45 -6.83 -9.74
N ILE A 106 -1.48 -7.73 -9.94
CA ILE A 106 -0.35 -7.51 -10.84
C ILE A 106 -0.25 -8.72 -11.76
N GLY A 107 -0.37 -8.46 -13.07
CA GLY A 107 -0.62 -9.48 -14.07
C GLY A 107 -1.85 -10.32 -13.68
N ASP A 108 -1.63 -11.62 -13.59
CA ASP A 108 -2.68 -12.59 -13.26
C ASP A 108 -2.79 -12.92 -11.77
N SER A 109 -1.89 -12.38 -10.93
CA SER A 109 -1.83 -12.69 -9.50
C SER A 109 -2.30 -11.54 -8.62
N GLN A 110 -2.84 -11.89 -7.45
CA GLN A 110 -3.22 -10.94 -6.41
C GLN A 110 -2.19 -10.97 -5.28
N PHE A 111 -1.82 -9.79 -4.81
CA PHE A 111 -0.88 -9.59 -3.72
C PHE A 111 -1.56 -8.86 -2.57
N LYS A 112 -1.39 -9.39 -1.35
CA LYS A 112 -1.69 -8.70 -0.11
C LYS A 112 -0.42 -8.03 0.37
N ILE A 113 -0.40 -6.70 0.40
CA ILE A 113 0.78 -5.91 0.74
C ILE A 113 0.47 -4.98 1.91
N SER A 114 1.43 -4.85 2.84
CA SER A 114 1.39 -3.78 3.83
C SER A 114 1.59 -2.44 3.13
N ARG A 115 0.94 -1.38 3.61
CA ARG A 115 1.14 -0.02 3.09
C ARG A 115 2.57 0.45 3.26
N ASP A 116 3.25 -0.02 4.30
CA ASP A 116 4.60 0.40 4.63
C ASP A 116 5.69 -0.45 3.97
N LEU A 117 5.28 -1.49 3.22
CA LEU A 117 6.21 -2.42 2.58
C LEU A 117 7.26 -1.71 1.70
N PHE A 118 6.87 -0.61 1.06
CA PHE A 118 7.71 0.14 0.13
C PHE A 118 8.01 1.57 0.62
N ASN A 119 8.10 1.77 1.95
CA ASN A 119 8.44 3.06 2.54
C ASN A 119 9.94 3.21 2.84
N GLY A 120 10.76 2.32 2.29
CA GLY A 120 12.22 2.36 2.44
C GLY A 120 12.83 3.65 1.86
N PRO A 121 14.06 4.01 2.28
CA PRO A 121 14.78 5.13 1.71
C PRO A 121 14.85 5.03 0.18
N GLY A 122 14.43 6.08 -0.53
CA GLY A 122 14.40 6.11 -1.99
C GLY A 122 13.24 5.36 -2.66
N ASP A 123 12.43 4.61 -1.90
CA ASP A 123 11.27 3.88 -2.41
C ASP A 123 9.95 4.62 -2.18
N ALA A 124 9.95 5.76 -1.50
CA ALA A 124 8.78 6.63 -1.34
C ALA A 124 9.06 8.06 -1.88
N PRO A 125 8.07 8.72 -2.52
CA PRO A 125 6.77 8.19 -2.94
C PRO A 125 6.88 7.31 -4.19
N ASN A 126 6.19 6.17 -4.18
CA ASN A 126 6.14 5.21 -5.30
C ASN A 126 4.76 5.15 -5.96
N PHE A 127 4.63 4.27 -6.97
CA PHE A 127 3.38 3.96 -7.66
C PHE A 127 2.22 3.67 -6.68
N PHE A 128 2.46 2.89 -5.63
CA PHE A 128 1.44 2.50 -4.66
C PHE A 128 1.01 3.65 -3.77
N HIS A 129 1.93 4.53 -3.36
CA HIS A 129 1.57 5.75 -2.62
C HIS A 129 0.64 6.64 -3.44
N LEU A 130 0.93 6.82 -4.72
CA LEU A 130 0.12 7.63 -5.63
C LEU A 130 -1.25 6.99 -5.87
N ALA A 131 -1.27 5.67 -6.12
CA ALA A 131 -2.50 4.92 -6.29
C ALA A 131 -3.36 5.00 -5.01
N PHE A 132 -2.81 4.67 -3.84
CA PHE A 132 -3.54 4.73 -2.58
C PHE A 132 -4.04 6.12 -2.25
N THR A 133 -3.24 7.16 -2.50
CA THR A 133 -3.70 8.55 -2.33
C THR A 133 -4.94 8.79 -3.20
N PHE A 134 -4.93 8.40 -4.48
CA PHE A 134 -6.08 8.57 -5.35
C PHE A 134 -7.30 7.76 -4.86
N TYR A 135 -7.13 6.46 -4.58
CA TYR A 135 -8.21 5.55 -4.18
C TYR A 135 -8.81 5.88 -2.81
N PHE A 136 -8.02 6.34 -1.84
CA PHE A 136 -8.47 6.59 -0.47
C PHE A 136 -8.77 8.07 -0.17
N ALA A 137 -8.30 9.02 -0.99
CA ALA A 137 -8.63 10.44 -0.86
C ALA A 137 -9.94 10.82 -1.56
N HIS A 138 -10.28 10.21 -2.71
CA HIS A 138 -11.54 10.49 -3.42
C HIS A 138 -12.79 10.22 -2.57
N PRO A 139 -12.95 9.05 -1.94
CA PRO A 139 -14.16 8.79 -1.18
C PRO A 139 -14.26 9.61 0.11
N VAL A 140 -13.16 10.19 0.61
CA VAL A 140 -13.18 11.09 1.77
C VAL A 140 -13.33 12.56 1.36
N LYS A 141 -13.18 12.92 0.08
CA LYS A 141 -13.64 14.24 -0.39
C LYS A 141 -15.14 14.26 -0.63
N ASP A 142 -15.72 13.14 -1.08
CA ASP A 142 -17.18 12.97 -1.14
C ASP A 142 -17.79 12.68 0.24
N ALA A 143 -17.03 12.02 1.14
CA ALA A 143 -17.46 11.77 2.53
C ALA A 143 -16.89 12.77 3.55
N ARG A 144 -16.14 13.79 3.12
CA ARG A 144 -16.02 15.05 3.89
C ARG A 144 -17.44 15.59 3.86
N LEU A 145 -18.18 15.54 4.96
CA LEU A 145 -18.02 16.56 6.01
C LEU A 145 -17.93 17.96 5.37
N ALA A 146 -18.70 18.22 4.31
CA ALA A 146 -19.08 19.57 3.96
C ALA A 146 -20.07 19.99 5.06
N ASP A 147 -19.65 20.99 5.83
CA ASP A 147 -20.49 21.77 6.75
C ASP A 147 -21.65 22.49 6.01
N ASP A 148 -21.79 22.32 4.69
CA ASP A 148 -22.80 23.02 3.89
C ASP A 148 -23.79 22.05 3.22
N GLU A 149 -25.03 22.21 3.66
CA GLU A 149 -26.31 21.95 2.99
C GLU A 149 -26.43 20.75 2.04
N LYS A 150 -27.06 19.70 2.58
CA LYS A 150 -27.61 18.50 1.91
C LYS A 150 -26.54 17.59 1.29
N PRO A 151 -26.08 16.57 2.04
CA PRO A 151 -25.28 15.50 1.46
C PRO A 151 -26.12 14.86 0.36
N THR A 152 -25.64 14.90 -0.88
CA THR A 152 -26.08 13.97 -1.93
C THR A 152 -25.72 12.59 -1.43
N ALA A 153 -26.64 11.98 -0.68
CA ALA A 153 -26.54 10.60 -0.27
C ALA A 153 -26.38 9.81 -1.56
N LEU A 154 -25.18 9.28 -1.80
CA LEU A 154 -24.95 8.38 -2.90
C LEU A 154 -26.00 7.28 -2.75
N LEU A 155 -26.97 7.25 -3.68
CA LEU A 155 -28.07 6.28 -3.65
C LEU A 155 -27.50 4.84 -3.61
N ARG A 156 -26.27 4.66 -4.10
CA ARG A 156 -25.49 3.43 -4.08
C ARG A 156 -24.01 3.74 -3.86
N PRO A 157 -23.27 2.92 -3.09
CA PRO A 157 -21.82 3.05 -3.01
C PRO A 157 -21.15 2.90 -4.38
N PRO A 158 -19.98 3.54 -4.59
CA PRO A 158 -19.21 3.36 -5.82
C PRO A 158 -18.73 1.92 -5.96
N VAL A 159 -18.64 1.44 -7.20
CA VAL A 159 -18.05 0.12 -7.48
C VAL A 159 -16.53 0.25 -7.36
N LEU A 160 -15.98 -0.22 -6.23
CA LEU A 160 -14.55 -0.23 -6.00
C LEU A 160 -13.95 -1.57 -6.43
N LYS A 161 -12.81 -1.52 -7.10
CA LYS A 161 -12.02 -2.69 -7.49
C LYS A 161 -10.59 -2.49 -7.03
N ALA A 162 -9.90 -3.61 -6.78
CA ALA A 162 -8.48 -3.57 -6.51
C ALA A 162 -7.73 -2.87 -7.65
N PRO A 163 -6.71 -2.03 -7.35
CA PRO A 163 -5.83 -1.51 -8.37
C PRO A 163 -5.25 -2.66 -9.18
N GLN A 164 -5.27 -2.54 -10.51
CA GLN A 164 -4.79 -3.59 -11.40
C GLN A 164 -3.69 -3.05 -12.30
N VAL A 165 -2.61 -3.82 -12.40
CA VAL A 165 -1.49 -3.57 -13.31
C VAL A 165 -1.35 -4.80 -14.20
N THR A 166 -2.01 -4.80 -15.36
CA THR A 166 -2.12 -5.99 -16.23
C THR A 166 -0.85 -6.28 -17.03
N ASN A 167 -0.09 -5.25 -17.41
CA ASN A 167 1.04 -5.38 -18.34
C ASN A 167 2.38 -5.64 -17.63
N ARG A 168 2.34 -6.30 -16.46
CA ARG A 168 3.51 -6.53 -15.60
C ARG A 168 3.53 -7.96 -15.08
N SER A 169 4.73 -8.45 -14.80
CA SER A 169 4.94 -9.83 -14.39
C SER A 169 4.68 -10.01 -12.90
N ALA A 170 3.71 -10.87 -12.57
CA ALA A 170 3.45 -11.29 -11.20
C ALA A 170 4.70 -11.93 -10.54
N ALA A 171 5.45 -12.75 -11.29
CA ALA A 171 6.62 -13.44 -10.76
C ALA A 171 7.72 -12.45 -10.34
N LEU A 172 8.04 -11.48 -11.21
CA LEU A 172 9.04 -10.46 -10.89
C LEU A 172 8.57 -9.57 -9.72
N PHE A 173 7.28 -9.25 -9.64
CA PHE A 173 6.78 -8.48 -8.51
C PHE A 173 6.87 -9.25 -7.19
N SER A 174 6.66 -10.58 -7.21
CA SER A 174 6.87 -11.43 -6.04
C SER A 174 8.31 -11.37 -5.54
N ASP A 175 9.27 -11.35 -6.46
CA ASP A 175 10.69 -11.19 -6.13
C ASP A 175 10.98 -9.80 -5.54
N LEU A 176 10.34 -8.73 -6.05
CA LEU A 176 10.43 -7.39 -5.47
C LEU A 176 9.83 -7.32 -4.06
N VAL A 177 8.73 -8.02 -3.80
CA VAL A 177 8.13 -8.11 -2.46
C VAL A 177 9.10 -8.80 -1.49
N THR A 178 9.73 -9.90 -1.93
CA THR A 178 10.77 -10.62 -1.17
C THR A 178 11.94 -9.68 -0.84
N LEU A 179 12.42 -8.93 -1.84
CA LEU A 179 13.50 -7.96 -1.67
C LEU A 179 13.13 -6.80 -0.72
N ALA A 180 11.89 -6.32 -0.77
CA ALA A 180 11.38 -5.26 0.10
C ALA A 180 11.30 -5.70 1.56
N ARG A 181 10.98 -6.97 1.81
CA ARG A 181 11.01 -7.59 3.15
C ARG A 181 12.43 -7.85 3.68
N ASN A 182 13.46 -7.54 2.89
CA ASN A 182 14.86 -7.90 3.17
C ASN A 182 15.07 -9.42 3.29
N GLU A 183 14.24 -10.21 2.62
CA GLU A 183 14.42 -11.65 2.52
C GLU A 183 15.46 -11.98 1.42
N PRO A 184 16.21 -13.07 1.56
CA PRO A 184 17.24 -13.44 0.58
C PRO A 184 16.62 -13.80 -0.76
N LEU A 185 16.88 -12.99 -1.78
CA LEU A 185 16.43 -13.23 -3.16
C LEU A 185 17.52 -13.93 -3.98
N LYS A 186 17.19 -15.07 -4.60
CA LYS A 186 18.10 -15.76 -5.53
C LYS A 186 18.03 -15.14 -6.92
N ILE A 187 19.08 -14.43 -7.31
CA ILE A 187 19.17 -13.87 -8.67
C ILE A 187 19.69 -14.96 -9.62
N HIS A 188 18.79 -15.49 -10.45
CA HIS A 188 19.07 -16.58 -11.39
C HIS A 188 20.02 -16.23 -12.53
N SER A 189 20.01 -14.99 -13.02
CA SER A 189 20.82 -14.54 -14.15
C SER A 189 20.95 -13.02 -14.18
N ASP A 190 21.90 -12.51 -14.97
CA ASP A 190 21.99 -11.05 -15.21
C ASP A 190 20.75 -10.54 -15.98
N THR A 191 20.11 -11.37 -16.83
CA THR A 191 18.84 -11.02 -17.47
C THR A 191 17.70 -10.86 -16.46
N HIS A 192 17.65 -11.72 -15.44
CA HIS A 192 16.68 -11.62 -14.35
C HIS A 192 16.89 -10.33 -13.55
N ARG A 193 18.14 -10.01 -13.19
CA ARG A 193 18.50 -8.76 -12.51
C ARG A 193 18.03 -7.53 -13.26
N ILE A 194 18.29 -7.47 -14.57
CA ILE A 194 17.87 -6.36 -15.44
C ILE A 194 16.34 -6.27 -15.49
N ALA A 195 15.62 -7.40 -15.53
CA ALA A 195 14.16 -7.41 -15.50
C ALA A 195 13.62 -6.84 -14.18
N LEU A 196 14.19 -7.23 -13.04
CA LEU A 196 13.83 -6.68 -11.73
C LEU A 196 14.12 -5.17 -11.64
N GLN A 197 15.25 -4.70 -12.15
CA GLN A 197 15.57 -3.26 -12.20
C GLN A 197 14.55 -2.48 -13.03
N LYS A 198 14.07 -3.04 -14.17
CA LYS A 198 13.01 -2.43 -14.98
C LYS A 198 11.69 -2.32 -14.21
N GLU A 199 11.34 -3.34 -13.44
CA GLU A 199 10.15 -3.30 -12.58
C GLU A 199 10.31 -2.27 -11.45
N CYS A 200 11.48 -2.19 -10.79
CA CYS A 200 11.77 -1.13 -9.81
C CYS A 200 11.58 0.26 -10.40
N ARG A 201 12.07 0.53 -11.62
CA ARG A 201 11.87 1.81 -12.31
C ARG A 201 10.41 2.12 -12.57
N TYR A 202 9.63 1.12 -12.98
CA TYR A 202 8.20 1.28 -13.22
C TYR A 202 7.44 1.68 -11.94
N TYR A 203 7.68 0.94 -10.85
CA TYR A 203 7.04 1.22 -9.56
C TYR A 203 7.66 2.41 -8.82
N ARG A 204 8.81 2.93 -9.28
CA ARG A 204 9.62 3.98 -8.67
C ARG A 204 10.29 3.58 -7.35
N PHE A 205 10.74 2.33 -7.25
CA PHE A 205 11.51 1.82 -6.12
C PHE A 205 13.01 2.07 -6.34
N ARG A 206 13.48 3.31 -6.10
CA ARG A 206 14.89 3.67 -6.35
C ARG A 206 15.83 3.01 -5.35
N GLY A 207 15.40 2.80 -4.11
CA GLY A 207 16.16 2.09 -3.10
C GLY A 207 16.32 0.62 -3.48
N LEU A 208 15.22 -0.07 -3.85
CA LEU A 208 15.28 -1.46 -4.31
C LEU A 208 16.11 -1.61 -5.59
N GLU A 209 16.03 -0.66 -6.53
CA GLU A 209 16.89 -0.66 -7.71
C GLU A 209 18.38 -0.65 -7.32
N GLN A 210 18.78 0.18 -6.34
CA GLN A 210 20.15 0.24 -5.84
C GLN A 210 20.61 -1.07 -5.16
N LYS A 211 19.71 -1.80 -4.49
CA LYS A 211 20.02 -3.15 -3.96
C LYS A 211 20.34 -4.16 -5.06
N LEU A 212 19.77 -3.99 -6.24
CA LEU A 212 19.97 -4.89 -7.38
C LEU A 212 21.24 -4.57 -8.19
N VAL A 213 21.87 -3.40 -7.98
CA VAL A 213 23.12 -3.02 -8.66
C VAL A 213 24.23 -4.03 -8.35
N LYS A 214 24.90 -4.51 -9.39
CA LYS A 214 26.01 -5.46 -9.28
C LYS A 214 27.22 -4.72 -8.71
N HIS A 215 27.65 -5.12 -7.52
CA HIS A 215 28.75 -4.47 -6.82
C HIS A 215 29.56 -5.50 -6.02
N LYS A 216 30.79 -5.15 -5.68
CA LYS A 216 31.65 -5.91 -4.76
C LYS A 216 32.26 -4.96 -3.76
N ILE A 217 32.14 -5.27 -2.47
CA ILE A 217 32.84 -4.54 -1.41
C ILE A 217 34.05 -5.38 -1.01
N THR A 218 35.23 -4.78 -1.00
CA THR A 218 36.49 -5.40 -0.58
C THR A 218 37.21 -4.49 0.39
N VAL A 219 38.09 -5.05 1.20
CA VAL A 219 39.00 -4.26 2.05
C VAL A 219 40.38 -4.32 1.41
N ASP A 220 40.98 -3.15 1.17
CA ASP A 220 42.35 -3.05 0.71
C ASP A 220 43.29 -3.59 1.82
N PRO A 221 44.08 -4.65 1.56
CA PRO A 221 44.96 -5.21 2.58
C PRO A 221 46.11 -4.26 2.96
N THR A 222 46.45 -3.27 2.13
CA THR A 222 47.57 -2.35 2.36
C THR A 222 47.14 -1.12 3.17
N THR A 223 45.97 -0.56 2.86
CA THR A 223 45.47 0.65 3.52
C THR A 223 44.44 0.35 4.61
N GLY A 224 43.87 -0.85 4.62
CA GLY A 224 42.77 -1.25 5.50
C GLY A 224 41.43 -0.59 5.16
N LEU A 225 41.36 0.16 4.05
CA LEU A 225 40.17 0.92 3.67
C LEU A 225 39.19 0.06 2.86
N GLU A 226 37.89 0.33 3.03
CA GLU A 226 36.86 -0.31 2.23
C GLU A 226 36.75 0.29 0.83
N GLU A 227 36.65 -0.59 -0.15
CA GLU A 227 36.51 -0.27 -1.55
C GLU A 227 35.21 -0.85 -2.10
N ILE A 228 34.56 -0.11 -2.98
CA ILE A 228 33.38 -0.55 -3.73
C ILE A 228 33.71 -0.62 -5.22
N THR A 229 33.55 -1.80 -5.80
CA THR A 229 33.72 -2.04 -7.24
C THR A 229 32.36 -2.04 -7.93
N LEU A 230 32.19 -1.20 -8.96
CA LEU A 230 30.95 -0.98 -9.71
C LEU A 230 31.22 -0.82 -11.21
N GLY A 231 30.22 -1.14 -12.04
CA GLY A 231 30.27 -0.84 -13.47
C GLY A 231 30.07 0.65 -13.73
N LEU A 232 30.76 1.22 -14.72
CA LEU A 232 30.69 2.65 -15.05
C LEU A 232 29.25 3.18 -15.19
N LEU A 233 28.36 2.41 -15.80
CA LEU A 233 26.97 2.81 -16.04
C LEU A 233 26.08 2.76 -14.79
N ASP A 234 26.54 2.08 -13.74
CA ASP A 234 25.82 1.96 -12.47
C ASP A 234 26.24 3.06 -11.48
N VAL A 235 27.26 3.87 -11.82
CA VAL A 235 27.72 4.97 -10.98
C VAL A 235 26.82 6.18 -11.17
N HIS A 236 26.18 6.63 -10.08
CA HIS A 236 25.41 7.87 -10.08
C HIS A 236 26.34 9.08 -9.88
N PRO A 237 26.36 10.07 -10.80
CA PRO A 237 27.28 11.22 -10.73
C PRO A 237 27.20 11.97 -9.39
N ASP A 238 25.98 12.24 -8.92
CA ASP A 238 25.73 12.99 -7.66
C ASP A 238 26.18 12.26 -6.39
N SER A 239 26.65 11.01 -6.51
CA SER A 239 27.10 10.19 -5.39
C SER A 239 28.60 9.98 -5.35
N ILE A 240 29.33 10.67 -6.23
CA ILE A 240 30.79 10.68 -6.29
C ILE A 240 31.30 11.85 -5.44
N ASN A 241 32.26 11.56 -4.56
CA ASN A 241 33.00 12.56 -3.79
C ASN A 241 34.50 12.43 -4.09
N ILE A 242 35.21 13.55 -4.18
CA ILE A 242 36.66 13.56 -4.36
C ILE A 242 37.31 13.71 -2.98
N GLY A 243 38.11 12.72 -2.60
CA GLY A 243 38.89 12.73 -1.36
C GLY A 243 40.11 13.65 -1.44
N ALA A 244 40.70 13.96 -0.28
CA ALA A 244 41.88 14.83 -0.18
C ALA A 244 43.13 14.25 -0.87
N ASP A 245 43.17 12.93 -1.06
CA ASP A 245 44.20 12.16 -1.76
C ASP A 245 43.91 11.99 -3.25
N CYS A 246 43.00 12.80 -3.81
CA CYS A 246 42.49 12.68 -5.18
C CYS A 246 41.84 11.32 -5.49
N THR A 247 41.44 10.55 -4.48
CA THR A 247 40.70 9.30 -4.70
C THR A 247 39.20 9.56 -4.81
N LEU A 248 38.56 8.81 -5.70
CA LEU A 248 37.11 8.85 -5.85
C LEU A 248 36.47 8.01 -4.75
N HIS A 249 35.47 8.58 -4.09
CA HIS A 249 34.64 7.90 -3.11
C HIS A 249 33.20 7.84 -3.61
N TYR A 250 32.54 6.72 -3.36
CA TYR A 250 31.16 6.50 -3.78
C TYR A 250 30.32 5.95 -2.65
N LYS A 251 29.10 6.48 -2.54
CA LYS A 251 28.07 6.06 -1.60
C LYS A 251 26.84 5.67 -2.41
N ARG A 252 26.42 4.40 -2.43
CA ARG A 252 25.19 4.05 -3.14
C ARG A 252 24.02 4.84 -2.56
N PRO A 253 23.24 5.53 -3.41
CA PRO A 253 22.06 6.26 -2.97
C PRO A 253 21.14 5.37 -2.14
N TYR A 254 20.61 5.92 -1.04
CA TYR A 254 19.60 5.29 -0.18
C TYR A 254 20.01 4.02 0.58
N ILE A 255 21.12 3.37 0.23
CA ILE A 255 21.54 2.08 0.78
C ILE A 255 22.73 2.20 1.71
N ASP A 256 23.80 2.86 1.27
CA ASP A 256 25.03 2.94 2.05
C ASP A 256 24.93 4.02 3.13
N ALA A 257 25.54 3.78 4.30
CA ALA A 257 25.64 4.77 5.36
C ALA A 257 26.76 5.80 5.09
N TYR A 258 27.90 5.35 4.55
CA TYR A 258 29.09 6.14 4.26
C TYR A 258 29.64 5.83 2.86
N ALA A 259 30.51 6.72 2.35
CA ALA A 259 31.18 6.55 1.07
C ALA A 259 32.43 5.66 1.20
N ARG A 260 32.70 4.84 0.20
CA ARG A 260 33.86 3.95 0.10
C ARG A 260 34.72 4.32 -1.10
N ARG A 261 35.99 3.92 -1.12
CA ARG A 261 36.85 4.15 -2.29
C ARG A 261 36.25 3.46 -3.53
N LEU A 262 36.07 4.20 -4.61
CA LEU A 262 35.39 3.74 -5.82
C LEU A 262 36.39 3.11 -6.79
N ILE A 263 36.17 1.84 -7.12
CA ILE A 263 36.79 1.16 -8.26
C ILE A 263 35.74 1.05 -9.37
N ILE A 264 36.03 1.61 -10.53
CA ILE A 264 35.15 1.51 -11.70
C ILE A 264 35.71 0.48 -12.67
N TYR A 265 34.85 -0.42 -13.16
CA TYR A 265 35.18 -1.23 -14.32
C TYR A 265 34.31 -0.86 -15.53
N VAL A 266 34.90 -0.99 -16.71
CA VAL A 266 34.20 -0.85 -17.98
C VAL A 266 34.04 -2.24 -18.58
N ASP A 267 32.81 -2.67 -18.82
CA ASP A 267 32.56 -3.96 -19.44
C ASP A 267 33.10 -3.96 -20.89
N LYS A 268 33.69 -5.08 -21.33
CA LYS A 268 34.30 -5.23 -22.66
C LYS A 268 33.33 -4.92 -23.79
N GLN A 269 32.05 -5.23 -23.63
CA GLN A 269 31.02 -4.90 -24.63
C GLN A 269 30.81 -3.39 -24.82
N HIS A 270 31.09 -2.58 -23.79
CA HIS A 270 30.98 -1.13 -23.84
C HIS A 270 32.29 -0.44 -24.25
N ALA A 271 33.44 -1.03 -23.92
CA ALA A 271 34.74 -0.54 -24.36
C ALA A 271 34.86 -0.49 -25.90
N LEU A 272 34.22 -1.43 -26.62
CA LEU A 272 34.20 -1.48 -28.09
C LEU A 272 33.44 -0.32 -28.75
N LYS A 273 32.55 0.38 -28.03
CA LYS A 273 31.80 1.54 -28.56
C LYS A 273 32.65 2.82 -28.65
N TYR A 274 33.76 2.87 -27.93
CA TYR A 274 34.66 4.01 -27.83
C TYR A 274 36.10 3.66 -28.22
N ALA A 275 36.32 2.47 -28.77
CA ALA A 275 37.61 2.12 -29.34
C ALA A 275 37.86 3.00 -30.57
N PRO A 276 38.99 3.72 -30.66
CA PRO A 276 39.37 4.38 -31.89
C PRO A 276 39.47 3.32 -33.00
N SER A 277 38.74 3.55 -34.09
CA SER A 277 38.77 2.75 -35.31
C SER A 277 40.15 2.73 -35.95
#